data_AF-A0A371WU04-F1
#
_entry.id   AF-A0A371WU04-F1
#
_cell.length_a   1.000
_cell.length_b   1.000
_cell.length_c   1.000
_cell.angle_alpha   90.00
_cell.angle_beta   90.00
_cell.angle_gamma   90.00
#
_symmetry.space_group_name_H-M   'P 1'
#
loop_
_entity.id
_entity.type
_entity.pdbx_description
1 polymer ?
#
loop_
_entity_poly.entity_id
_entity_poly.type
_entity_poly.pdbx_seq_one_letter_code
_entity_poly.pdbx_strand_id
1 'polypeptide(L)'
;MINYLRMRMVGSEFKAWRESHSLTQNQLAERMKVTRTTIQNWEAMPGAVPTAVNMAASFLDSRLKQENSMQGPVTLIYSDGPMFVEPYGPRPRPATMQQEAYPSNVMALARVQALWGRDSFCNPFIIEKDGAPIWNTVELGRVANGTDTDAPSLINLLRKTAQSVRESAHLFVRSGARSMTPDATQQRQAEIQAQADRLDKIADAGLKAAVERDDEIEATFKCLRDLGTQAPNELVFSIHHALEIFSQSWAPRIEGPNFRP
;
A
#
# COMPACT_ATOMS: atom_id res chain seq x y z
N MET A 1 3.65 20.31 -14.94
CA MET A 1 2.31 20.92 -14.97
C MET A 1 1.43 20.08 -15.91
N ILE A 2 0.82 19.03 -15.37
CA ILE A 2 0.03 18.07 -16.14
C ILE A 2 -1.30 18.72 -16.51
N ASN A 3 -1.71 18.57 -17.76
CA ASN A 3 -2.92 19.13 -18.37
C ASN A 3 -4.22 18.61 -17.72
N TYR A 4 -4.52 18.95 -16.46
CA TYR A 4 -5.84 18.66 -15.86
C TYR A 4 -6.97 19.56 -16.40
N LEU A 5 -6.64 20.49 -17.29
CA LEU A 5 -7.61 21.23 -18.11
C LEU A 5 -8.05 20.48 -19.38
N ARG A 6 -7.61 19.23 -19.60
CA ARG A 6 -7.86 18.50 -20.86
C ARG A 6 -8.99 17.47 -20.75
N MET A 7 -10.00 17.74 -21.59
CA MET A 7 -11.02 16.84 -22.13
C MET A 7 -11.96 16.21 -21.11
N ARG A 8 -13.23 16.65 -21.17
CA ARG A 8 -14.34 15.85 -20.67
C ARG A 8 -14.26 14.49 -21.36
N MET A 9 -14.09 13.42 -20.59
CA MET A 9 -14.06 12.08 -21.17
C MET A 9 -15.43 11.78 -21.80
N VAL A 10 -15.44 11.13 -22.96
CA VAL A 10 -16.66 10.50 -23.49
C VAL A 10 -16.84 9.09 -22.91
N GLY A 11 -18.01 8.47 -23.12
CA GLY A 11 -18.32 7.14 -22.55
C GLY A 11 -17.27 6.06 -22.88
N SER A 12 -16.76 6.05 -24.12
CA SER A 12 -15.72 5.12 -24.56
C SER A 12 -14.36 5.36 -23.86
N GLU A 13 -14.00 6.61 -23.62
CA GLU A 13 -12.77 6.96 -22.88
C GLU A 13 -12.89 6.59 -21.40
N PHE A 14 -14.07 6.78 -20.79
CA PHE A 14 -14.32 6.35 -19.41
C PHE A 14 -14.22 4.83 -19.26
N LYS A 15 -14.75 4.07 -20.24
CA LYS A 15 -14.59 2.63 -20.31
C LYS A 15 -13.11 2.22 -20.42
N ALA A 16 -12.37 2.85 -21.34
CA ALA A 16 -10.95 2.58 -21.53
C ALA A 16 -10.12 2.88 -20.27
N TRP A 17 -10.42 3.98 -19.58
CA TRP A 17 -9.81 4.32 -18.29
C TRP A 17 -10.09 3.26 -17.22
N ARG A 18 -11.34 2.78 -17.09
CA ARG A 18 -11.66 1.71 -16.13
C ARG A 18 -10.86 0.44 -16.44
N GLU A 19 -10.78 0.08 -17.72
CA GLU A 19 -10.08 -1.12 -18.19
C GLU A 19 -8.56 -1.02 -18.03
N SER A 20 -7.96 0.17 -18.18
CA SER A 20 -6.53 0.37 -17.91
C SER A 20 -6.16 0.13 -16.45
N HIS A 21 -7.12 0.26 -15.54
CA HIS A 21 -6.99 -0.05 -14.11
C HIS A 21 -7.43 -1.48 -13.74
N SER A 22 -7.73 -2.33 -14.74
CA SER A 22 -8.22 -3.70 -14.54
C SER A 22 -9.48 -3.80 -13.65
N LEU A 23 -10.29 -2.74 -13.59
CA LEU A 23 -11.51 -2.71 -12.78
C LEU A 23 -12.69 -3.27 -13.56
N THR A 24 -13.50 -4.12 -12.92
CA THR A 24 -14.82 -4.49 -13.43
C THR A 24 -15.83 -3.36 -13.20
N GLN A 25 -16.95 -3.36 -13.95
CA GLN A 25 -18.04 -2.41 -13.72
C GLN A 25 -18.58 -2.47 -12.28
N ASN A 26 -18.63 -3.67 -11.67
CA ASN A 26 -19.07 -3.85 -10.29
C ASN A 26 -18.12 -3.20 -9.29
N GLN A 27 -16.80 -3.44 -9.43
CA GLN A 27 -15.80 -2.84 -8.56
C GLN A 27 -15.80 -1.32 -8.67
N LEU A 28 -15.92 -0.77 -9.89
CA LEU A 28 -16.01 0.68 -10.06
C LEU A 28 -17.29 1.26 -9.43
N ALA A 29 -18.42 0.57 -9.60
CA ALA A 29 -19.69 0.97 -9.01
C ALA A 29 -19.62 1.02 -7.47
N GLU A 30 -18.99 0.03 -6.86
CA GLU A 30 -18.78 -0.03 -5.40
C GLU A 30 -17.88 1.11 -4.89
N ARG A 31 -16.81 1.44 -5.63
CA ARG A 31 -15.91 2.56 -5.31
C ARG A 31 -16.60 3.91 -5.47
N MET A 32 -17.40 4.08 -6.52
CA MET A 32 -18.16 5.31 -6.78
C MET A 32 -19.47 5.41 -5.99
N LYS A 33 -19.85 4.37 -5.23
CA LYS A 33 -21.12 4.27 -4.49
C LYS A 33 -22.35 4.48 -5.39
N VAL A 34 -22.30 3.89 -6.59
CA VAL A 34 -23.41 3.86 -7.56
C VAL A 34 -23.75 2.43 -7.94
N THR A 35 -24.78 2.23 -8.75
CA THR A 35 -25.13 0.90 -9.27
C THR A 35 -24.26 0.53 -10.47
N ARG A 36 -24.06 -0.78 -10.71
CA ARG A 36 -23.41 -1.26 -11.93
C ARG A 36 -24.08 -0.73 -13.20
N THR A 37 -25.41 -0.68 -13.23
CA THR A 37 -26.20 -0.15 -14.36
C THR A 37 -25.87 1.32 -14.63
N THR A 38 -25.62 2.11 -13.58
CA THR A 38 -25.17 3.50 -13.72
C THR A 38 -23.84 3.59 -14.46
N ILE A 39 -22.85 2.74 -14.10
CA ILE A 39 -21.56 2.67 -14.80
C ILE A 39 -21.76 2.27 -16.27
N GLN A 40 -22.56 1.23 -16.53
CA GLN A 40 -22.86 0.77 -17.88
C GLN A 40 -23.50 1.87 -18.74
N ASN A 41 -24.45 2.63 -18.18
CA ASN A 41 -25.07 3.75 -18.87
C ASN A 41 -24.04 4.83 -19.19
N TRP A 42 -23.14 5.15 -18.27
CA TRP A 42 -22.09 6.14 -18.50
C TRP A 42 -21.12 5.73 -19.61
N GLU A 43 -20.74 4.46 -19.66
CA GLU A 43 -19.88 3.91 -20.72
C GLU A 43 -20.56 3.89 -22.09
N ALA A 44 -21.89 3.77 -22.13
CA ALA A 44 -22.68 3.74 -23.35
C ALA A 44 -23.11 5.14 -23.85
N MET A 45 -22.82 6.22 -23.10
CA MET A 45 -23.22 7.56 -23.53
C MET A 45 -22.44 8.00 -24.78
N PRO A 46 -23.13 8.51 -25.81
CA PRO A 46 -22.48 9.00 -27.03
C PRO A 46 -21.75 10.34 -26.83
N GLY A 47 -22.02 11.05 -25.72
CA GLY A 47 -21.43 12.35 -25.42
C GLY A 47 -20.47 12.33 -24.23
N ALA A 48 -20.10 13.53 -23.78
CA ALA A 48 -19.26 13.72 -22.61
C ALA A 48 -19.93 13.17 -21.35
N VAL A 49 -19.16 12.45 -20.52
CA VAL A 49 -19.64 12.04 -19.20
C VAL A 49 -19.86 13.26 -18.29
N PRO A 50 -20.81 13.21 -17.34
CA PRO A 50 -21.03 14.31 -16.41
C PRO A 50 -19.73 14.78 -15.76
N THR A 51 -19.58 16.09 -15.57
CA THR A 51 -18.36 16.67 -14.95
C THR A 51 -18.05 16.04 -13.60
N ALA A 52 -19.08 15.71 -12.80
CA ALA A 52 -18.91 15.00 -11.54
C ALA A 52 -18.24 13.63 -11.69
N VAL A 53 -18.57 12.88 -12.75
CA VAL A 53 -17.95 11.58 -13.06
C VAL A 53 -16.48 11.76 -13.47
N ASN A 54 -16.18 12.77 -14.28
CA ASN A 54 -14.79 13.11 -14.65
C ASN A 54 -13.95 13.46 -13.41
N MET A 55 -14.48 14.29 -12.50
CA MET A 55 -13.81 14.61 -11.25
C MET A 55 -13.60 13.36 -10.39
N ALA A 56 -14.64 12.54 -10.22
CA ALA A 56 -14.55 11.29 -9.47
C ALA A 56 -13.52 10.31 -10.06
N ALA A 57 -13.45 10.19 -11.38
CA ALA A 57 -12.45 9.37 -12.07
C ALA A 57 -11.03 9.88 -11.81
N SER A 58 -10.80 11.20 -11.84
CA SER A 58 -9.50 11.81 -11.51
C SER A 58 -9.08 11.55 -10.06
N PHE A 59 -10.00 11.68 -9.11
CA PHE A 59 -9.74 11.34 -7.70
C PHE A 59 -9.44 9.85 -7.53
N LEU A 60 -10.20 8.98 -8.19
CA LEU A 60 -9.97 7.54 -8.15
C LEU A 60 -8.66 7.14 -8.82
N ASP A 61 -8.26 7.80 -9.90
CA ASP A 61 -6.96 7.57 -10.54
C ASP A 61 -5.82 7.82 -9.56
N SER A 62 -5.86 8.96 -8.87
CA SER A 62 -4.89 9.30 -7.82
C SER A 62 -4.90 8.26 -6.69
N ARG A 63 -6.09 7.81 -6.28
CA ARG A 63 -6.24 6.82 -5.22
C ARG A 63 -5.78 5.42 -5.63
N LEU A 64 -6.04 4.99 -6.87
CA LEU A 64 -5.58 3.70 -7.40
C LEU A 64 -4.05 3.65 -7.48
N LYS A 65 -3.40 4.77 -7.84
CA LYS A 65 -1.94 4.91 -7.77
C LYS A 65 -1.43 4.77 -6.33
N GLN A 66 -2.10 5.38 -5.36
CA GLN A 66 -1.77 5.24 -3.93
C GLN A 66 -1.90 3.80 -3.44
N GLU A 67 -2.94 3.09 -3.86
CA GLU A 67 -3.22 1.69 -3.45
C GLU A 67 -2.26 0.67 -4.10
N ASN A 68 -1.70 1.00 -5.27
CA ASN A 68 -0.74 0.15 -5.95
C ASN A 68 0.59 0.12 -5.17
N SER A 69 0.84 -1.02 -4.53
CA SER A 69 2.05 -1.25 -3.71
C SER A 69 3.34 -1.17 -4.52
N MET A 70 3.28 -1.60 -5.79
CA MET A 70 4.41 -1.68 -6.71
C MET A 70 4.57 -0.45 -7.60
N GLN A 71 3.77 0.60 -7.39
CA GLN A 71 3.91 1.86 -8.11
C GLN A 71 5.31 2.46 -7.88
N GLY A 72 6.05 2.75 -8.95
CA GLY A 72 7.38 3.35 -8.84
C GLY A 72 8.13 3.48 -10.17
N PRO A 73 9.31 4.13 -10.17
CA PRO A 73 10.00 4.67 -8.99
C PRO A 73 9.33 5.92 -8.42
N VAL A 74 9.48 6.13 -7.11
CA VAL A 74 8.92 7.27 -6.36
C VAL A 74 10.01 7.98 -5.56
N THR A 75 9.79 9.24 -5.19
CA THR A 75 10.70 10.00 -4.33
C THR A 75 9.96 10.50 -3.10
N LEU A 76 10.45 10.15 -1.92
CA LEU A 76 10.04 10.72 -0.64
C LEU A 76 10.80 12.02 -0.41
N ILE A 77 10.08 13.11 -0.21
CA ILE A 77 10.64 14.44 0.08
C ILE A 77 10.14 14.87 1.45
N TYR A 78 11.04 15.34 2.30
CA TYR A 78 10.74 15.88 3.63
C TYR A 78 11.79 16.91 4.05
N SER A 79 11.56 17.58 5.16
CA SER A 79 12.51 18.53 5.78
C SER A 79 13.00 18.00 7.12
N ASP A 80 14.27 18.22 7.44
CA ASP A 80 14.90 17.78 8.70
C ASP A 80 14.59 18.69 9.91
N GLY A 81 13.64 19.62 9.74
CA GLY A 81 13.10 20.49 10.76
C GLY A 81 11.95 21.34 10.20
N PRO A 82 11.23 22.10 11.04
CA PRO A 82 10.13 22.93 10.59
C PRO A 82 10.64 24.03 9.64
N MET A 83 10.01 24.15 8.47
CA MET A 83 10.34 25.21 7.51
C MET A 83 9.91 26.61 7.99
N PHE A 84 8.91 26.68 8.87
CA PHE A 84 8.46 27.91 9.48
C PHE A 84 9.17 28.11 10.82
N VAL A 85 10.06 29.10 10.86
CA VAL A 85 10.77 29.48 12.07
C VAL A 85 9.91 30.42 12.89
N GLU A 86 9.88 30.23 14.21
CA GLU A 86 9.28 31.19 15.13
C GLU A 86 10.01 32.54 15.02
N PRO A 87 9.33 33.64 14.61
CA PRO A 87 10.00 34.89 14.25
C PRO A 87 10.71 35.58 15.41
N TYR A 88 10.37 35.24 16.65
CA TYR A 88 10.91 35.86 17.87
C TYR A 88 11.76 34.90 18.73
N GLY A 89 11.94 33.65 18.29
CA GLY A 89 12.76 32.66 18.97
C GLY A 89 14.26 32.76 18.62
N PRO A 90 15.13 32.03 19.34
CA PRO A 90 16.52 31.82 18.92
C PRO A 90 16.54 31.26 17.50
N ARG A 91 17.35 31.81 16.60
CA ARG A 91 17.40 31.36 15.19
C ARG A 91 17.93 29.91 15.13
N PRO A 92 17.10 28.91 14.80
CA PRO A 92 17.58 27.55 14.60
C PRO A 92 18.39 27.49 13.29
N ARG A 93 19.13 26.39 13.10
CA ARG A 93 19.71 26.07 11.78
C ARG A 93 18.59 26.01 10.75
N PRO A 94 18.75 26.60 9.55
CA PRO A 94 17.78 26.43 8.47
C PRO A 94 17.49 24.95 8.20
N ALA A 95 16.21 24.59 8.12
CA ALA A 95 15.80 23.24 7.74
C ALA A 95 16.34 22.91 6.34
N THR A 96 16.85 21.70 6.19
CA THR A 96 17.35 21.17 4.92
C THR A 96 16.32 20.19 4.36
N MET A 97 16.01 20.31 3.07
CA MET A 97 15.21 19.31 2.37
C MET A 97 16.03 18.04 2.14
N GLN A 98 15.41 16.91 2.45
CA GLN A 98 15.89 15.57 2.17
C GLN A 98 15.08 14.97 1.03
N GLN A 99 15.74 14.22 0.16
CA GLN A 99 15.11 13.49 -0.94
C GLN A 99 15.64 12.06 -0.94
N GLU A 100 14.74 11.10 -0.81
CA GLU A 100 15.06 9.68 -0.79
C GLU A 100 14.29 8.98 -1.92
N ALA A 101 15.03 8.41 -2.88
CA ALA A 101 14.44 7.69 -4.01
C ALA A 101 14.17 6.24 -3.64
N TYR A 102 12.99 5.74 -4.00
CA TYR A 102 12.55 4.37 -3.73
C TYR A 102 12.08 3.67 -5.00
N PRO A 103 12.39 2.37 -5.17
CA PRO A 103 11.90 1.59 -6.31
C PRO A 103 10.38 1.45 -6.35
N SER A 104 9.71 1.49 -5.19
CA SER A 104 8.27 1.26 -5.07
C SER A 104 7.62 2.09 -3.96
N ASN A 105 6.32 2.29 -4.08
CA ASN A 105 5.47 3.01 -3.15
C ASN A 105 5.46 2.37 -1.76
N VAL A 106 5.40 1.04 -1.67
CA VAL A 106 5.45 0.31 -0.39
C VAL A 106 6.74 0.60 0.40
N MET A 107 7.89 0.67 -0.26
CA MET A 107 9.17 0.99 0.40
C MET A 107 9.20 2.44 0.92
N ALA A 108 8.69 3.38 0.11
CA ALA A 108 8.58 4.77 0.52
C ALA A 108 7.63 4.93 1.72
N LEU A 109 6.48 4.24 1.75
CA LEU A 109 5.56 4.26 2.88
C LEU A 109 6.17 3.61 4.13
N ALA A 110 6.88 2.49 4.01
CA ALA A 110 7.59 1.88 5.13
C ALA A 110 8.62 2.87 5.73
N ARG A 111 9.32 3.62 4.87
CA ARG A 111 10.23 4.68 5.33
C ARG A 111 9.50 5.79 6.07
N VAL A 112 8.38 6.27 5.52
CA VAL A 112 7.53 7.28 6.18
C VAL A 112 7.12 6.80 7.57
N GLN A 113 6.65 5.56 7.70
CA GLN A 113 6.26 4.99 9.00
C GLN A 113 7.45 4.89 9.98
N ALA A 114 8.65 4.56 9.51
CA ALA A 114 9.85 4.47 10.34
C ALA A 114 10.37 5.84 10.82
N LEU A 115 10.10 6.91 10.06
CA LEU A 115 10.49 8.28 10.37
C LEU A 115 9.39 9.07 11.10
N TRP A 116 8.15 8.60 11.08
CA TRP A 116 7.01 9.33 11.63
C TRP A 116 7.19 9.63 13.12
N GLY A 117 6.88 10.87 13.51
CA GLY A 117 7.02 11.33 14.90
C GLY A 117 8.43 11.73 15.32
N ARG A 118 9.44 11.61 14.45
CA ARG A 118 10.78 12.17 14.70
C ARG A 118 10.76 13.68 14.46
N ASP A 119 11.46 14.45 15.31
CA ASP A 119 11.58 15.91 15.15
C ASP A 119 12.19 16.31 13.80
N SER A 120 13.04 15.44 13.24
CA SER A 120 13.71 15.63 11.95
C SER A 120 12.89 15.16 10.74
N PHE A 121 11.58 14.98 10.88
CA PHE A 121 10.72 14.50 9.78
C PHE A 121 9.49 15.41 9.63
N CYS A 122 9.68 16.52 8.91
CA CYS A 122 8.69 17.57 8.75
C CYS A 122 8.20 17.68 7.29
N ASN A 123 6.91 17.97 7.11
CA ASN A 123 6.24 18.20 5.82
C ASN A 123 6.52 17.13 4.74
N PRO A 124 6.34 15.82 5.05
CA PRO A 124 6.62 14.77 4.08
C PRO A 124 5.59 14.72 2.96
N PHE A 125 6.04 14.37 1.76
CA PHE A 125 5.20 14.00 0.63
C PHE A 125 5.95 13.05 -0.32
N ILE A 126 5.22 12.31 -1.15
CA ILE A 126 5.79 11.37 -2.13
C ILE A 126 5.36 11.79 -3.54
N ILE A 127 6.32 11.81 -4.47
CA ILE A 127 6.08 12.12 -5.89
C ILE A 127 6.48 10.96 -6.80
N GLU A 128 5.83 10.85 -7.96
CA GLU A 128 6.23 10.01 -9.08
C GLU A 128 7.46 10.59 -9.79
N LYS A 129 8.07 9.79 -10.69
CA LYS A 129 9.20 10.20 -11.53
C LYS A 129 8.95 11.48 -12.35
N ASP A 130 7.71 11.73 -12.75
CA ASP A 130 7.32 12.92 -13.52
C ASP A 130 7.02 14.15 -12.64
N GLY A 131 7.16 14.01 -11.31
CA GLY A 131 6.87 15.04 -10.32
C GLY A 131 5.39 15.11 -9.91
N ALA A 132 4.53 14.20 -10.38
CA ALA A 132 3.15 14.15 -9.93
C ALA A 132 3.08 13.72 -8.44
N PRO A 133 2.33 14.42 -7.58
CA PRO A 133 2.17 14.01 -6.19
C PRO A 133 1.33 12.73 -6.09
N ILE A 134 1.84 11.75 -5.34
CA ILE A 134 1.09 10.53 -4.97
C ILE A 134 0.49 10.71 -3.58
N TRP A 135 1.30 11.17 -2.63
CA TRP A 135 0.90 11.30 -1.23
C TRP A 135 1.26 12.68 -0.71
N ASN A 136 0.31 13.35 -0.06
CA ASN A 136 0.58 14.56 0.71
C ASN A 136 0.75 14.26 2.21
N THR A 137 1.17 15.27 2.99
CA THR A 137 1.43 15.11 4.43
C THR A 137 0.23 14.60 5.24
N VAL A 138 -1.00 15.04 4.90
CA VAL A 138 -2.22 14.65 5.62
C VAL A 138 -2.56 13.19 5.34
N GLU A 139 -2.40 12.74 4.10
CA GLU A 139 -2.60 11.33 3.73
C GLU A 139 -1.53 10.44 4.35
N LEU A 140 -0.25 10.83 4.30
CA LEU A 140 0.83 10.09 4.96
C LEU A 140 0.62 9.99 6.47
N GLY A 141 0.05 11.00 7.11
CA GLY A 141 -0.33 10.92 8.53
C GLY A 141 -1.39 9.87 8.80
N ARG A 142 -2.35 9.68 7.88
CA ARG A 142 -3.34 8.60 7.95
C ARG A 142 -2.75 7.22 7.70
N VAL A 143 -1.73 7.11 6.86
CA VAL A 143 -0.97 5.85 6.68
C VAL A 143 -0.17 5.54 7.95
N ALA A 144 0.51 6.53 8.52
CA ALA A 144 1.36 6.36 9.70
C ALA A 144 0.58 5.96 10.96
N ASN A 145 -0.61 6.55 11.16
CA ASN A 145 -1.49 6.18 12.28
C ASN A 145 -2.38 4.95 11.99
N GLY A 146 -2.32 4.39 10.77
CA GLY A 146 -3.08 3.20 10.38
C GLY A 146 -4.57 3.43 10.10
N THR A 147 -5.02 4.68 9.96
CA THR A 147 -6.42 4.99 9.63
C THR A 147 -6.73 4.88 8.14
N ASP A 148 -5.71 4.92 7.28
CA ASP A 148 -5.85 4.58 5.86
C ASP A 148 -5.67 3.06 5.66
N THR A 149 -6.77 2.33 5.54
CA THR A 149 -6.78 0.86 5.40
C THR A 149 -6.47 0.37 3.99
N ASP A 150 -6.59 1.21 2.97
CA ASP A 150 -6.33 0.78 1.59
C ASP A 150 -4.87 1.01 1.20
N ALA A 151 -4.17 1.93 1.86
CA ALA A 151 -2.74 2.16 1.68
C ALA A 151 -1.94 0.85 1.83
N PRO A 152 -0.91 0.61 1.00
CA PRO A 152 -0.08 -0.58 1.07
C PRO A 152 0.97 -0.49 2.20
N SER A 153 0.51 -0.25 3.43
CA SER A 153 1.34 -0.35 4.64
C SER A 153 1.56 -1.80 5.03
N LEU A 154 2.63 -2.11 5.78
CA LEU A 154 2.93 -3.49 6.21
C LEU A 154 1.73 -4.17 6.90
N ILE A 155 1.05 -3.46 7.80
CA ILE A 155 -0.12 -3.97 8.53
C ILE A 155 -1.29 -4.26 7.59
N ASN A 156 -1.58 -3.36 6.65
CA ASN A 156 -2.66 -3.56 5.69
C ASN A 156 -2.33 -4.70 4.71
N LEU A 157 -1.06 -4.83 4.30
CA LEU A 157 -0.59 -5.92 3.44
C LEU A 157 -0.73 -7.27 4.13
N LEU A 158 -0.38 -7.38 5.42
CA LEU A 158 -0.58 -8.61 6.21
C LEU A 158 -2.07 -8.99 6.26
N ARG A 159 -2.96 -8.03 6.54
CA ARG A 159 -4.42 -8.27 6.56
C ARG A 159 -4.98 -8.67 5.19
N LYS A 160 -4.60 -7.95 4.13
CA LYS A 160 -4.98 -8.29 2.74
C LYS A 160 -4.51 -9.70 2.37
N THR A 161 -3.32 -10.08 2.82
CA THR A 161 -2.77 -11.42 2.58
C THR A 161 -3.56 -12.48 3.35
N ALA A 162 -3.84 -12.25 4.63
CA ALA A 162 -4.68 -13.14 5.44
C ALA A 162 -6.06 -13.35 4.80
N GLN A 163 -6.71 -12.26 4.37
CA GLN A 163 -7.99 -12.34 3.66
C GLN A 163 -7.90 -13.18 2.38
N SER A 164 -6.92 -12.91 1.51
CA SER A 164 -6.74 -13.65 0.26
C SER A 164 -6.48 -15.14 0.48
N VAL A 165 -5.70 -15.48 1.51
CA VAL A 165 -5.46 -16.87 1.93
C VAL A 165 -6.74 -17.55 2.39
N ARG A 166 -7.61 -16.87 3.16
CA ARG A 166 -8.90 -17.44 3.59
C ARG A 166 -9.84 -17.70 2.42
N GLU A 167 -9.96 -16.74 1.51
CA GLU A 167 -10.79 -16.86 0.30
C GLU A 167 -10.33 -18.04 -0.56
N SER A 168 -9.02 -18.29 -0.60
CA SER A 168 -8.40 -19.37 -1.38
C SER A 168 -8.17 -20.66 -0.59
N ALA A 169 -8.61 -20.76 0.68
CA ALA A 169 -8.27 -21.89 1.56
C ALA A 169 -8.82 -23.25 1.07
N HIS A 170 -9.83 -23.23 0.21
CA HIS A 170 -10.41 -24.41 -0.44
C HIS A 170 -9.64 -24.83 -1.71
N LEU A 171 -8.75 -23.96 -2.22
CA LEU A 171 -7.92 -24.18 -3.40
C LEU A 171 -6.50 -24.51 -2.95
N PHE A 172 -6.20 -25.80 -2.82
CA PHE A 172 -4.84 -26.27 -2.53
C PHE A 172 -4.45 -27.41 -3.46
N VAL A 173 -3.15 -27.46 -3.76
CA VAL A 173 -2.56 -28.50 -4.62
C VAL A 173 -2.62 -29.84 -3.90
N ARG A 174 -3.20 -30.83 -4.58
CA ARG A 174 -3.21 -32.22 -4.12
C ARG A 174 -1.89 -32.88 -4.53
N SER A 175 -1.05 -33.24 -3.56
CA SER A 175 0.13 -34.05 -3.81
C SER A 175 -0.22 -35.55 -3.77
N GLY A 176 -0.19 -36.23 -4.92
CA GLY A 176 -0.28 -37.70 -5.00
C GLY A 176 -1.45 -38.24 -5.83
N ALA A 177 -1.39 -39.55 -6.11
CA ALA A 177 -2.34 -40.23 -7.01
C ALA A 177 -3.72 -40.56 -6.38
N ARG A 178 -3.87 -40.40 -5.06
CA ARG A 178 -5.13 -40.66 -4.35
C ARG A 178 -5.82 -39.36 -3.96
N SER A 179 -7.12 -39.28 -4.22
CA SER A 179 -7.98 -38.21 -3.69
C SER A 179 -7.93 -38.21 -2.17
N MET A 180 -7.77 -37.03 -1.57
CA MET A 180 -7.86 -36.86 -0.12
C MET A 180 -9.28 -37.20 0.38
N THR A 181 -9.37 -37.74 1.60
CA THR A 181 -10.66 -37.92 2.26
C THR A 181 -11.29 -36.55 2.58
N PRO A 182 -12.62 -36.48 2.75
CA PRO A 182 -13.29 -35.27 3.22
C PRO A 182 -12.68 -34.72 4.51
N ASP A 183 -12.41 -35.58 5.50
CA ASP A 183 -11.83 -35.18 6.79
C ASP A 183 -10.43 -34.57 6.62
N ALA A 184 -9.57 -35.20 5.80
CA ALA A 184 -8.23 -34.66 5.53
C ALA A 184 -8.29 -33.32 4.76
N THR A 185 -9.29 -33.15 3.89
CA THR A 185 -9.53 -31.90 3.16
C THR A 185 -9.93 -30.79 4.14
N GLN A 186 -10.87 -31.09 5.05
CA GLN A 186 -11.32 -30.15 6.07
C GLN A 186 -10.21 -29.78 7.04
N GLN A 187 -9.41 -30.75 7.50
CA GLN A 187 -8.26 -30.49 8.36
C GLN A 187 -7.25 -29.56 7.69
N ARG A 188 -6.90 -29.83 6.42
CA ARG A 188 -5.95 -28.98 5.69
C ARG A 188 -6.49 -27.56 5.49
N GLN A 189 -7.77 -27.42 5.17
CA GLN A 189 -8.40 -26.11 5.08
C GLN A 189 -8.34 -25.35 6.41
N ALA A 190 -8.57 -26.03 7.54
CA ALA A 190 -8.45 -25.44 8.87
C ALA A 190 -7.00 -25.01 9.19
N GLU A 191 -5.99 -25.80 8.79
CA GLU A 191 -4.58 -25.45 8.95
C GLU A 191 -4.18 -24.21 8.12
N ILE A 192 -4.70 -24.08 6.89
CA ILE A 192 -4.50 -22.89 6.05
C ILE A 192 -5.16 -21.66 6.70
N GLN A 193 -6.38 -21.80 7.21
CA GLN A 193 -7.07 -20.72 7.92
C GLN A 193 -6.31 -20.29 9.18
N ALA A 194 -5.75 -21.23 9.94
CA ALA A 194 -4.93 -20.92 11.10
C ALA A 194 -3.67 -20.11 10.77
N GLN A 195 -3.07 -20.31 9.58
CA GLN A 195 -1.97 -19.47 9.11
C GLN A 195 -2.43 -18.05 8.75
N ALA A 196 -3.61 -17.89 8.15
CA ALA A 196 -4.19 -16.56 7.92
C ALA A 196 -4.48 -15.84 9.25
N ASP A 197 -5.02 -16.54 10.25
CA ASP A 197 -5.27 -15.99 11.58
C ASP A 197 -3.98 -15.56 12.29
N ARG A 198 -2.86 -16.25 12.05
CA ARG A 198 -1.54 -15.82 12.52
C ARG A 198 -1.12 -14.48 11.92
N LEU A 199 -1.27 -14.29 10.61
CA LEU A 199 -0.93 -13.02 9.95
C LEU A 199 -1.77 -11.87 10.51
N ASP A 200 -3.08 -12.07 10.73
CA ASP A 200 -3.94 -11.06 11.35
C ASP A 200 -3.53 -10.78 12.80
N LYS A 201 -3.20 -11.80 13.58
CA LYS A 201 -2.71 -11.61 14.96
C LYS A 201 -1.42 -10.79 15.02
N ILE A 202 -0.52 -10.97 14.05
CA ILE A 202 0.68 -10.15 13.92
C ILE A 202 0.30 -8.70 13.54
N ALA A 203 -0.61 -8.54 12.58
CA ALA A 203 -1.10 -7.22 12.16
C ALA A 203 -1.79 -6.45 13.30
N ASP A 204 -2.60 -7.11 14.11
CA ASP A 204 -3.35 -6.53 15.24
C ASP A 204 -2.45 -6.18 16.43
N ALA A 205 -1.29 -6.84 16.55
CA ALA A 205 -0.26 -6.46 17.51
C ALA A 205 0.45 -5.13 17.14
N GLY A 206 0.21 -4.61 15.92
CA GLY A 206 0.69 -3.33 15.45
C GLY A 206 2.07 -3.38 14.78
N LEU A 207 2.50 -2.23 14.24
CA LEU A 207 3.67 -2.14 13.37
C LEU A 207 4.96 -2.64 14.03
N LYS A 208 5.19 -2.27 15.29
CA LYS A 208 6.39 -2.68 16.03
C LYS A 208 6.50 -4.20 16.14
N ALA A 209 5.41 -4.84 16.57
CA ALA A 209 5.36 -6.29 16.71
C ALA A 209 5.48 -7.01 15.36
N ALA A 210 4.92 -6.44 14.28
CA ALA A 210 5.05 -7.02 12.94
C ALA A 210 6.51 -7.06 12.46
N VAL A 211 7.27 -5.99 12.68
CA VAL A 211 8.70 -5.94 12.32
C VAL A 211 9.54 -6.85 13.20
N GLU A 212 9.25 -6.94 14.51
CA GLU A 212 9.97 -7.84 15.43
C GLU A 212 9.69 -9.33 15.16
N ARG A 213 8.62 -9.65 14.40
CA ARG A 213 8.17 -11.00 14.06
C ARG A 213 8.35 -11.34 12.59
N ASP A 214 9.35 -10.75 11.93
CA ASP A 214 9.71 -11.04 10.53
C ASP A 214 9.86 -12.55 10.28
N ASP A 215 10.64 -13.24 11.13
CA ASP A 215 10.83 -14.70 11.07
C ASP A 215 9.50 -15.49 11.16
N GLU A 216 8.53 -15.02 11.97
CA GLU A 216 7.22 -15.66 12.09
C GLU A 216 6.38 -15.46 10.81
N ILE A 217 6.49 -14.29 10.17
CA ILE A 217 5.82 -13.99 8.90
C ILE A 217 6.39 -14.90 7.80
N GLU A 218 7.71 -15.01 7.68
CA GLU A 218 8.36 -15.91 6.72
C GLU A 218 8.00 -17.38 6.96
N ALA A 219 8.03 -17.83 8.23
CA ALA A 219 7.64 -19.18 8.60
C ALA A 219 6.18 -19.48 8.23
N THR A 220 5.30 -18.48 8.34
CA THR A 220 3.88 -18.59 7.95
C THR A 220 3.75 -18.77 6.44
N PHE A 221 4.46 -18.00 5.62
CA PHE A 221 4.46 -18.17 4.16
C PHE A 221 5.06 -19.51 3.71
N LYS A 222 6.11 -19.98 4.38
CA LYS A 222 6.67 -21.31 4.16
C LYS A 222 5.64 -22.40 4.47
N CYS A 223 4.96 -22.31 5.61
CA CYS A 223 3.93 -23.27 6.00
C CYS A 223 2.77 -23.31 5.01
N LEU A 224 2.29 -22.15 4.52
CA LEU A 224 1.27 -22.09 3.47
C LEU A 224 1.72 -22.86 2.21
N ARG A 225 2.96 -22.66 1.77
CA ARG A 225 3.54 -23.37 0.62
C ARG A 225 3.58 -24.88 0.84
N ASP A 226 3.98 -25.33 2.03
CA ASP A 226 4.04 -26.74 2.40
C ASP A 226 2.64 -27.38 2.45
N LEU A 227 1.60 -26.59 2.79
CA LEU A 227 0.19 -26.99 2.74
C LEU A 227 -0.38 -27.03 1.31
N GLY A 228 0.40 -26.64 0.30
CA GLY A 228 0.00 -26.64 -1.10
C GLY A 228 -0.85 -25.43 -1.51
N THR A 229 -0.82 -24.35 -0.73
CA THR A 229 -1.44 -23.07 -1.09
C THR A 229 -0.39 -21.96 -1.10
N GLN A 230 -0.70 -20.82 -1.71
CA GLN A 230 0.22 -19.69 -1.76
C GLN A 230 -0.57 -18.39 -1.63
N ALA A 231 -0.03 -17.45 -0.85
CA ALA A 231 -0.48 -16.07 -0.89
C ALA A 231 -0.15 -15.46 -2.28
N PRO A 232 -0.89 -14.43 -2.73
CA PRO A 232 -0.54 -13.73 -3.97
C PRO A 232 0.90 -13.23 -3.95
N ASN A 233 1.68 -13.56 -4.98
CA ASN A 233 3.11 -13.22 -5.06
C ASN A 233 3.37 -11.72 -4.89
N GLU A 234 2.51 -10.87 -5.44
CA GLU A 234 2.60 -9.42 -5.28
C GLU A 234 2.56 -9.00 -3.81
N LEU A 235 1.64 -9.56 -3.01
CA LEU A 235 1.51 -9.22 -1.58
C LEU A 235 2.72 -9.70 -0.77
N VAL A 236 3.19 -10.93 -1.01
CA VAL A 236 4.38 -11.48 -0.34
C VAL A 236 5.61 -10.61 -0.64
N PHE A 237 5.79 -10.24 -1.91
CA PHE A 237 6.89 -9.38 -2.34
C PHE A 237 6.83 -7.97 -1.72
N SER A 238 5.64 -7.36 -1.69
CA SER A 238 5.45 -6.05 -1.06
C SER A 238 5.68 -6.08 0.45
N ILE A 239 5.32 -7.17 1.14
CA ILE A 239 5.63 -7.36 2.57
C ILE A 239 7.13 -7.42 2.79
N HIS A 240 7.85 -8.22 2.00
CA HIS A 240 9.31 -8.32 2.08
C HIS A 240 10.00 -6.96 1.86
N HIS A 241 9.59 -6.22 0.82
CA HIS A 241 10.08 -4.87 0.55
C HIS A 241 9.84 -3.89 1.73
N ALA A 242 8.69 -3.97 2.40
CA ALA A 242 8.42 -3.15 3.57
C ALA A 242 9.36 -3.52 4.73
N LEU A 243 9.53 -4.82 5.01
CA LEU A 243 10.36 -5.33 6.10
C LEU A 243 11.85 -4.99 5.90
N GLU A 244 12.34 -5.02 4.66
CA GLU A 244 13.70 -4.59 4.31
C GLU A 244 13.97 -3.13 4.71
N ILE A 245 13.00 -2.22 4.50
CA ILE A 245 13.15 -0.82 4.91
C ILE A 245 13.19 -0.66 6.44
N PHE A 246 12.42 -1.47 7.16
CA PHE A 246 12.43 -1.43 8.62
C PHE A 246 13.73 -1.99 9.20
N SER A 247 14.27 -3.07 8.65
CA SER A 247 15.55 -3.63 9.10
C SER A 247 16.70 -2.63 8.93
N GLN A 248 16.72 -1.88 7.83
CA GLN A 248 17.67 -0.79 7.60
C GLN A 248 17.46 0.42 8.52
N SER A 249 16.21 0.73 8.85
CA SER A 249 15.86 1.93 9.62
C SER A 249 15.97 1.77 11.14
N TRP A 250 15.89 0.54 11.65
CA TRP A 250 15.92 0.21 13.07
C TRP A 250 17.23 -0.44 13.53
N ALA A 251 18.12 -0.79 12.61
CA ALA A 251 19.49 -1.11 12.97
C ALA A 251 20.05 0.03 13.83
N PRO A 252 20.59 -0.26 15.03
CA PRO A 252 21.21 0.77 15.85
C PRO A 252 22.27 1.45 14.98
N ARG A 253 22.10 2.75 14.73
CA ARG A 253 23.16 3.54 14.11
C ARG A 253 24.31 3.43 15.10
N ILE A 254 25.32 2.64 14.76
CA ILE A 254 26.59 2.69 15.45
C ILE A 254 27.00 4.14 15.29
N GLU A 255 26.83 4.94 16.35
CA GLU A 255 27.26 6.33 16.35
C GLU A 255 28.74 6.28 16.04
N GLY A 256 29.10 6.63 14.80
CA GLY A 256 30.49 6.76 14.40
C GLY A 256 31.17 7.69 15.42
N PRO A 257 32.45 7.44 15.75
CA PRO A 257 33.14 8.23 16.77
C PRO A 257 32.92 9.71 16.48
N ASN A 258 32.27 10.39 17.43
CA ASN A 258 31.92 11.80 17.34
C ASN A 258 33.15 12.60 16.90
N PHE A 259 33.26 12.89 15.60
CA PHE A 259 34.25 13.82 15.07
C PHE A 259 33.75 15.20 15.47
N ARG A 260 34.12 15.61 16.68
CA ARG A 260 34.05 17.01 17.08
C ARG A 260 35.13 17.75 16.29
N PRO A 261 34.78 18.77 15.49
CA PRO A 261 35.76 19.67 14.88
C PRO A 261 36.51 20.47 15.95
#